data_AF-A0A0F8Y8J6-F1
#
_entry.id   AF-A0A0F8Y8J6-F1
#
_cell.length_a   1.000
_cell.length_b   1.000
_cell.length_c   1.000
_cell.angle_alpha   90.00
_cell.angle_beta   90.00
_cell.angle_gamma   90.00
#
_symmetry.space_group_name_H-M   'P 1'
#
loop_
_entity.id
_entity.type
_entity.pdbx_description
1 polymer ?
#
loop_
_entity_poly.entity_id
_entity_poly.type
_entity_poly.pdbx_seq_one_letter_code
_entity_poly.pdbx_strand_id
1 'polypeptide(L)'
;MRLKWVKNTLNECELKMAKKTSIKKWDLKATRELYKQYLQEKNIKKEFQLPEDTIKIDDLNRIETLERLYKIIDDILTNIYSTGRPSIKLPSRSSSNIIWDEENDLLLLGKQIMEKQFHSLTSVADITRLLRVLEVITELLNEDIHATKREVFYTDVNLFGEQKTSDKSIEDASTMLYTTRNSTHIVAAPKGTCVGRLRIRDR
;
A
#
# COMPACT_ATOMS: atom_id res chain seq x y z
N MET A 1 24.03 49.90 -43.15
CA MET A 1 24.55 49.15 -44.32
C MET A 1 23.99 47.73 -44.22
N ARG A 2 23.22 47.32 -45.24
CA ARG A 2 22.49 46.03 -45.38
C ARG A 2 23.41 44.81 -45.20
N LEU A 3 22.82 43.67 -44.81
CA LEU A 3 23.01 42.33 -45.40
C LEU A 3 21.92 41.41 -44.80
N LYS A 4 20.69 41.40 -45.35
CA LYS A 4 20.16 40.44 -46.36
C LYS A 4 20.49 38.97 -46.07
N TRP A 5 19.43 38.27 -45.67
CA TRP A 5 19.25 36.83 -45.75
C TRP A 5 19.57 36.28 -47.14
N VAL A 6 20.22 35.11 -47.20
CA VAL A 6 20.22 34.21 -48.36
C VAL A 6 19.83 32.81 -47.87
N LYS A 7 18.72 32.32 -48.42
CA LYS A 7 18.20 30.96 -48.31
C LYS A 7 19.06 29.99 -49.16
N ASN A 8 18.94 28.70 -48.85
CA ASN A 8 19.55 27.52 -49.49
C ASN A 8 20.94 27.21 -48.93
N THR A 9 21.13 26.11 -48.21
CA THR A 9 20.96 24.74 -48.74
C THR A 9 20.29 23.80 -47.74
N LEU A 10 19.03 23.44 -48.05
CA LEU A 10 18.51 22.11 -47.74
C LEU A 10 19.35 21.12 -48.54
N ASN A 11 20.30 20.45 -47.88
CA ASN A 11 20.90 19.16 -48.20
C ASN A 11 22.16 19.03 -47.32
N GLU A 12 22.44 17.82 -46.84
CA GLU A 12 23.60 17.46 -46.01
C GLU A 12 23.47 17.64 -44.50
N CYS A 13 22.47 16.98 -43.91
CA CYS A 13 22.73 16.24 -42.68
C CYS A 13 22.12 14.85 -42.86
N GLU A 14 22.88 14.02 -43.58
CA GLU A 14 22.63 12.61 -43.72
C GLU A 14 22.32 11.99 -42.37
N LEU A 15 21.14 11.37 -42.29
CA LEU A 15 20.84 10.24 -41.42
C LEU A 15 21.93 9.18 -41.59
N LYS A 16 23.04 9.31 -40.88
CA LYS A 16 23.95 8.19 -40.62
C LYS A 16 23.30 7.29 -39.58
N MET A 17 22.24 6.61 -40.00
CA MET A 17 21.70 5.44 -39.32
C MET A 17 22.88 4.49 -39.08
N ALA A 18 23.14 4.19 -37.81
CA ALA A 18 24.12 3.20 -37.42
C ALA A 18 23.90 1.92 -38.23
N LYS A 19 24.94 1.49 -38.96
CA LYS A 19 24.97 0.25 -39.74
C LYS A 19 24.36 -0.88 -38.88
N LYS A 20 23.35 -1.55 -39.42
CA LYS A 20 22.69 -2.73 -38.83
C LYS A 20 23.75 -3.79 -38.52
N THR A 21 24.29 -3.77 -37.30
CA THR A 21 25.12 -4.87 -36.78
C THR A 21 24.23 -6.11 -36.74
N SER A 22 24.66 -7.16 -37.42
CA SER A 22 23.98 -8.46 -37.47
C SER A 22 23.46 -8.85 -36.09
N ILE A 23 22.13 -8.85 -35.92
CA ILE A 23 21.49 -9.26 -34.67
C ILE A 23 21.74 -10.77 -34.55
N LYS A 24 22.74 -11.17 -33.74
CA LYS A 24 22.96 -12.58 -33.41
C LYS A 24 21.66 -13.13 -32.83
N LYS A 25 21.05 -14.08 -33.54
CA LYS A 25 19.83 -14.76 -33.11
C LYS A 25 20.24 -15.89 -32.17
N TRP A 26 20.24 -15.59 -30.87
CA TRP A 26 20.54 -16.56 -29.82
C TRP A 26 19.38 -17.54 -29.67
N ASP A 27 19.65 -18.84 -29.72
CA ASP A 27 18.63 -19.87 -29.55
C ASP A 27 18.39 -20.13 -28.05
N LEU A 28 17.54 -19.28 -27.45
CA LEU A 28 17.25 -19.23 -26.01
C LEU A 28 16.28 -20.32 -25.54
N LYS A 29 16.23 -21.46 -26.22
CA LYS A 29 15.24 -22.52 -25.95
C LYS A 29 15.43 -23.14 -24.56
N ALA A 30 16.68 -23.50 -24.23
CA ALA A 30 17.04 -24.04 -22.92
C ALA A 30 16.75 -23.03 -21.78
N THR A 31 17.07 -21.75 -21.97
CA THR A 31 16.79 -20.70 -20.98
C THR A 31 15.30 -20.50 -20.76
N ARG A 32 14.49 -20.61 -21.82
CA ARG A 32 13.02 -20.55 -21.73
C ARG A 32 12.42 -21.77 -21.04
N GLU A 33 12.96 -22.95 -21.25
CA GLU A 33 12.52 -24.19 -20.58
C GLU A 33 12.87 -24.15 -19.09
N LEU A 34 14.10 -23.77 -18.74
CA LEU A 34 14.50 -23.50 -17.35
C LEU A 34 13.59 -22.45 -16.69
N TYR A 35 13.32 -21.33 -17.37
CA TYR A 35 12.42 -20.30 -16.85
C TYR A 35 10.99 -20.83 -16.62
N LYS A 36 10.47 -21.68 -17.50
CA LYS A 36 9.16 -22.31 -17.33
C LYS A 36 9.14 -23.29 -16.16
N GLN A 37 10.20 -24.07 -15.98
CA GLN A 37 10.37 -24.97 -14.84
C GLN A 37 10.41 -24.17 -13.53
N TYR A 38 11.24 -23.13 -13.46
CA TYR A 38 11.27 -22.19 -12.33
C TYR A 38 9.89 -21.58 -12.05
N LEU A 39 9.12 -21.21 -13.08
CA LEU A 39 7.78 -20.64 -12.91
C LEU A 39 6.78 -21.68 -12.33
N GLN A 40 6.92 -22.94 -12.72
CA GLN A 40 6.09 -24.05 -12.22
C GLN A 40 6.46 -24.40 -10.77
N GLU A 41 7.76 -24.43 -10.44
CA GLU A 41 8.25 -24.68 -9.08
C GLU A 41 7.83 -23.56 -8.11
N LYS A 42 7.84 -22.29 -8.56
CA LYS A 42 7.38 -21.15 -7.74
C LYS A 42 5.90 -21.20 -7.38
N ASN A 43 5.08 -21.89 -8.19
CA ASN A 43 3.65 -22.08 -7.91
C ASN A 43 3.38 -23.16 -6.85
N ILE A 44 4.37 -24.00 -6.53
CA ILE A 44 4.35 -24.82 -5.31
C ILE A 44 4.68 -23.88 -4.15
N LYS A 45 3.73 -23.01 -3.82
CA LYS A 45 3.80 -22.20 -2.60
C LYS A 45 3.90 -23.21 -1.45
N LYS A 46 5.06 -23.32 -0.81
CA LYS A 46 5.11 -23.91 0.54
C LYS A 46 4.03 -23.20 1.36
N GLU A 47 3.14 -23.96 1.96
CA GLU A 47 2.19 -23.40 2.92
C GLU A 47 3.01 -22.74 4.02
N PHE A 48 2.99 -21.41 4.02
CA PHE A 48 3.68 -20.59 5.00
C PHE A 48 2.95 -20.77 6.34
N GLN A 49 3.56 -21.49 7.27
CA GLN A 49 3.03 -21.61 8.62
C GLN A 49 3.50 -20.41 9.42
N LEU A 50 2.55 -19.54 9.75
CA LEU A 50 2.78 -18.42 10.64
C LEU A 50 3.17 -18.95 12.04
N PRO A 51 4.15 -18.34 12.72
CA PRO A 51 4.46 -18.68 14.09
C PRO A 51 3.22 -18.51 14.97
N GLU A 52 3.08 -19.38 15.98
CA GLU A 52 1.86 -19.45 16.79
C GLU A 52 1.47 -18.11 17.41
N ASP A 53 2.43 -17.26 17.77
CA ASP A 53 2.21 -15.97 18.45
C ASP A 53 1.94 -14.77 17.53
N THR A 54 1.69 -15.02 16.25
CA THR A 54 1.49 -13.96 15.26
C THR A 54 0.03 -13.80 14.84
N ILE A 55 -0.28 -12.58 14.41
CA ILE A 55 -1.54 -12.21 13.80
C ILE A 55 -1.37 -12.26 12.29
N LYS A 56 -2.29 -12.95 11.62
CA LYS A 56 -2.33 -12.96 10.16
C LYS A 56 -2.90 -11.64 9.63
N ILE A 57 -2.15 -11.00 8.75
CA ILE A 57 -2.60 -9.83 7.98
C ILE A 57 -2.93 -10.32 6.57
N ASP A 58 -4.13 -10.03 6.09
CA ASP A 58 -4.59 -10.47 4.78
C ASP A 58 -4.51 -9.34 3.75
N ASP A 59 -4.19 -9.68 2.49
CA ASP A 59 -4.41 -8.81 1.33
C ASP A 59 -5.86 -8.98 0.87
N LEU A 60 -6.74 -8.12 1.37
CA LEU A 60 -8.18 -8.20 1.08
C LEU A 60 -8.57 -7.49 -0.20
N ASN A 61 -9.66 -7.97 -0.79
CA ASN A 61 -10.39 -7.26 -1.83
C ASN A 61 -11.19 -6.08 -1.26
N ARG A 62 -11.62 -5.16 -2.13
CA ARG A 62 -12.41 -3.97 -1.76
C ARG A 62 -13.66 -4.30 -0.95
N ILE A 63 -14.43 -5.28 -1.43
CA ILE A 63 -15.70 -5.72 -0.81
C ILE A 63 -15.44 -6.29 0.58
N GLU A 64 -14.49 -7.21 0.69
CA GLU A 64 -14.13 -7.83 1.97
C GLU A 64 -13.60 -6.81 2.98
N THR A 65 -12.86 -5.81 2.51
CA THR A 65 -12.37 -4.72 3.36
C THR A 65 -13.51 -3.88 3.90
N LEU A 66 -14.49 -3.52 3.05
CA LEU A 66 -15.70 -2.82 3.48
C LEU A 66 -16.53 -3.64 4.48
N GLU A 67 -16.70 -4.94 4.25
CA GLU A 67 -17.41 -5.84 5.17
C GLU A 67 -16.75 -5.87 6.56
N ARG A 68 -15.42 -6.00 6.62
CA ARG A 68 -14.69 -5.95 7.90
C ARG A 68 -14.83 -4.59 8.58
N LEU A 69 -14.79 -3.51 7.80
CA LEU A 69 -14.93 -2.16 8.32
C LEU A 69 -16.32 -1.96 8.93
N TYR A 70 -17.39 -2.30 8.22
CA TYR A 70 -18.76 -2.18 8.73
C TYR A 70 -18.97 -3.00 10.00
N LYS A 71 -18.42 -4.22 10.05
CA LYS A 71 -18.49 -5.06 11.26
C LYS A 71 -17.88 -4.37 12.49
N ILE A 72 -16.72 -3.74 12.34
CA ILE A 72 -16.07 -3.02 13.45
C ILE A 72 -16.91 -1.80 13.88
N ILE A 73 -17.49 -1.08 12.92
CA ILE A 73 -18.35 0.07 13.23
C ILE A 73 -19.64 -0.39 13.95
N ASP A 74 -20.25 -1.49 13.51
CA ASP A 74 -21.43 -2.07 14.16
C ASP A 74 -21.13 -2.53 15.59
N ASP A 75 -19.96 -3.12 15.83
CA ASP A 75 -19.50 -3.47 17.18
C ASP A 75 -19.35 -2.21 18.05
N ILE A 76 -18.79 -1.12 17.52
CA ILE A 76 -18.67 0.16 18.22
C ILE A 76 -20.06 0.74 18.52
N LEU A 77 -20.97 0.75 17.56
CA LEU A 77 -22.34 1.24 17.74
C LEU A 77 -23.08 0.43 18.81
N THR A 78 -22.96 -0.89 18.78
CA THR A 78 -23.57 -1.78 19.76
C THR A 78 -23.05 -1.49 21.18
N ASN A 79 -21.75 -1.23 21.31
CA ASN A 79 -21.15 -0.80 22.58
C ASN A 79 -21.68 0.57 23.05
N ILE A 80 -21.86 1.52 22.13
CA ILE A 80 -22.44 2.83 22.45
C ILE A 80 -23.86 2.67 23.01
N TYR A 81 -24.72 1.89 22.34
CA TYR A 81 -26.11 1.70 22.79
C TYR A 81 -26.21 0.91 24.09
N SER A 82 -25.32 -0.07 24.31
CA SER A 82 -25.41 -0.96 25.48
C SER A 82 -24.78 -0.38 26.74
N THR A 83 -23.55 0.18 26.65
CA THR A 83 -22.78 0.62 27.83
C THR A 83 -22.62 2.13 27.91
N GLY A 84 -22.89 2.86 26.81
CA GLY A 84 -22.60 4.29 26.70
C GLY A 84 -21.11 4.64 26.71
N ARG A 85 -20.22 3.63 26.77
CA ARG A 85 -18.76 3.79 26.89
C ARG A 85 -18.07 2.88 25.86
N PRO A 86 -17.95 3.34 24.60
CA PRO A 86 -17.26 2.57 23.58
C PRO A 86 -15.75 2.52 23.83
N SER A 87 -15.17 1.40 23.41
CA SER A 87 -13.73 1.19 23.31
C SER A 87 -13.37 0.53 21.98
N ILE A 88 -12.18 0.84 21.46
CA ILE A 88 -11.64 0.18 20.26
C ILE A 88 -10.43 -0.65 20.67
N LYS A 89 -10.39 -1.88 20.17
CA LYS A 89 -9.26 -2.80 20.32
C LYS A 89 -8.40 -2.75 19.05
N LEU A 90 -7.11 -2.48 19.21
CA LEU A 90 -6.15 -2.46 18.11
C LEU A 90 -4.95 -3.35 18.46
N PRO A 91 -4.41 -4.13 17.53
CA PRO A 91 -3.11 -4.76 17.71
C PRO A 91 -2.03 -3.70 18.02
N SER A 92 -1.17 -3.98 19.00
CA SER A 92 -0.07 -3.09 19.34
C SER A 92 1.01 -3.13 18.27
N ARG A 93 1.49 -1.98 17.82
CA ARG A 93 2.63 -1.87 16.89
C ARG A 93 3.92 -1.44 17.58
N SER A 94 3.99 -1.59 18.91
CA SER A 94 5.21 -1.32 19.66
C SER A 94 6.30 -2.33 19.28
N SER A 95 7.56 -1.94 19.45
CA SER A 95 8.71 -2.83 19.20
C SER A 95 8.63 -4.14 20.01
N SER A 96 7.98 -4.12 21.18
CA SER A 96 7.76 -5.30 22.02
C SER A 96 6.83 -6.34 21.40
N ASN A 97 5.95 -5.94 20.48
CA ASN A 97 4.97 -6.82 19.84
C ASN A 97 5.39 -7.21 18.41
N ILE A 98 6.58 -6.83 17.95
CA ILE A 98 7.07 -7.19 16.62
C ILE A 98 7.91 -8.47 16.76
N ILE A 99 7.51 -9.51 16.05
CA ILE A 99 8.17 -10.81 16.04
C ILE A 99 8.99 -10.90 14.74
N TRP A 100 10.27 -11.22 14.88
CA TRP A 100 11.15 -11.49 13.75
C TRP A 100 11.11 -12.98 13.40
N ASP A 101 10.79 -13.28 12.15
CA ASP A 101 10.84 -14.64 11.60
C ASP A 101 12.14 -14.81 10.80
N GLU A 102 13.08 -15.57 11.37
CA GLU A 102 14.40 -15.83 10.77
C GLU A 102 14.33 -16.71 9.51
N GLU A 103 13.35 -17.60 9.41
CA GLU A 103 13.26 -18.53 8.27
C GLU A 103 12.82 -17.81 6.99
N ASN A 104 11.94 -16.84 7.14
CA ASN A 104 11.31 -16.14 6.02
C ASN A 104 11.78 -14.69 5.87
N ASP A 105 12.62 -14.20 6.79
CA ASP A 105 13.15 -12.82 6.78
C ASP A 105 12.01 -11.78 6.86
N LEU A 106 11.00 -12.04 7.70
CA LEU A 106 9.78 -11.24 7.81
C LEU A 106 9.59 -10.67 9.22
N LEU A 107 9.07 -9.43 9.27
CA LEU A 107 8.56 -8.82 10.50
C LEU A 107 7.06 -9.09 10.60
N LEU A 108 6.66 -9.81 11.65
CA LEU A 108 5.29 -10.21 11.92
C LEU A 108 4.73 -9.47 13.12
N LEU A 109 3.42 -9.23 13.09
CA LEU A 109 2.71 -8.59 14.19
C LEU A 109 2.32 -9.64 15.23
N GLY A 110 2.69 -9.43 16.49
CA GLY A 110 2.33 -10.31 17.59
C GLY A 110 0.91 -10.11 18.10
N LYS A 111 0.47 -10.97 19.02
CA LYS A 111 -0.90 -11.00 19.57
C LYS A 111 -1.24 -9.91 20.59
N GLN A 112 -0.32 -9.03 20.97
CA GLN A 112 -0.63 -8.01 21.97
C GLN A 112 -1.67 -7.01 21.42
N ILE A 113 -2.78 -6.85 22.13
CA ILE A 113 -3.85 -5.92 21.77
C ILE A 113 -3.84 -4.76 22.77
N MET A 114 -3.93 -3.54 22.25
CA MET A 114 -4.18 -2.31 22.99
C MET A 114 -5.65 -1.93 22.91
N GLU A 115 -6.20 -1.46 24.01
CA GLU A 115 -7.57 -0.94 24.06
C GLU A 115 -7.54 0.57 24.28
N LYS A 116 -8.22 1.33 23.41
CA LYS A 116 -8.36 2.79 23.53
C LYS A 116 -9.82 3.11 23.88
N GLN A 117 -10.00 3.81 25.00
CA GLN A 117 -11.30 4.26 25.50
C GLN A 117 -11.65 5.63 24.93
N PHE A 118 -12.92 5.86 24.54
CA PHE A 118 -13.35 7.15 23.98
C PHE A 118 -13.43 8.27 25.00
N HIS A 119 -13.57 7.92 26.29
CA HIS A 119 -13.80 8.89 27.37
C HIS A 119 -12.54 9.37 28.07
N SER A 120 -11.35 8.96 27.61
CA SER A 120 -10.08 9.37 28.21
C SER A 120 -9.44 10.50 27.41
N LEU A 121 -9.12 11.61 28.08
CA LEU A 121 -8.56 12.84 27.48
C LEU A 121 -7.33 12.57 26.61
N THR A 122 -6.50 11.59 26.97
CA THR A 122 -5.28 11.24 26.23
C THR A 122 -5.57 10.48 24.95
N SER A 123 -6.61 9.66 24.91
CA SER A 123 -6.94 8.81 23.75
C SER A 123 -8.01 9.40 22.84
N VAL A 124 -8.80 10.38 23.30
CA VAL A 124 -9.87 11.02 22.52
C VAL A 124 -9.32 11.53 21.19
N ALA A 125 -8.24 12.31 21.21
CA ALA A 125 -7.67 12.88 19.98
C ALA A 125 -7.17 11.80 18.98
N ASP A 126 -6.54 10.75 19.49
CA ASP A 126 -6.05 9.64 18.67
C ASP A 126 -7.21 8.82 18.06
N ILE A 127 -8.30 8.63 18.81
CA ILE A 127 -9.50 7.94 18.33
C ILE A 127 -10.22 8.78 17.28
N THR A 128 -10.39 10.09 17.51
CA THR A 128 -11.05 10.98 16.54
C THR A 128 -10.30 10.99 15.21
N ARG A 129 -8.96 11.04 15.24
CA ARG A 129 -8.12 10.93 14.03
C ARG A 129 -8.28 9.58 13.34
N LEU A 130 -8.31 8.48 14.10
CA LEU A 130 -8.52 7.15 13.56
C LEU A 130 -9.88 7.02 12.85
N LEU A 131 -10.96 7.49 13.50
CA LEU A 131 -12.30 7.49 12.92
C LEU A 131 -12.38 8.34 11.66
N ARG A 132 -11.74 9.51 11.65
CA ARG A 132 -11.66 10.35 10.44
C ARG A 132 -10.94 9.64 9.30
N VAL A 133 -9.87 8.89 9.58
CA VAL A 133 -9.19 8.09 8.55
C VAL A 133 -10.08 6.94 8.06
N LEU A 134 -10.82 6.28 8.95
CA LEU A 134 -11.76 5.22 8.54
C LEU A 134 -12.88 5.74 7.64
N GLU A 135 -13.39 6.93 7.92
CA GLU A 135 -14.35 7.64 7.05
C GLU A 135 -13.75 7.85 5.65
N VAL A 136 -12.55 8.42 5.56
CA VAL A 136 -11.86 8.60 4.27
C VAL A 136 -11.66 7.25 3.56
N ILE A 137 -11.26 6.19 4.28
CA ILE A 137 -11.10 4.86 3.69
C ILE A 137 -12.44 4.34 3.12
N THR A 138 -13.55 4.53 3.84
CA THR A 138 -14.87 4.11 3.31
C THR A 138 -15.24 4.85 2.03
N GLU A 139 -14.97 6.15 1.94
CA GLU A 139 -15.21 6.93 0.73
C GLU A 139 -14.37 6.41 -0.44
N LEU A 140 -13.06 6.21 -0.23
CA LEU A 140 -12.14 5.71 -1.25
C LEU A 140 -12.51 4.30 -1.76
N LEU A 141 -12.96 3.42 -0.87
CA LEU A 141 -13.39 2.07 -1.23
C LEU A 141 -14.75 2.06 -1.95
N ASN A 142 -15.66 2.98 -1.62
CA ASN A 142 -16.95 3.08 -2.30
C ASN A 142 -16.82 3.67 -3.71
N GLU A 143 -16.00 4.71 -3.85
CA GLU A 143 -15.75 5.39 -5.13
C GLU A 143 -14.71 4.69 -6.03
N ASP A 144 -14.05 3.65 -5.50
CA ASP A 144 -12.98 2.90 -6.17
C ASP A 144 -11.81 3.78 -6.63
N ILE A 145 -11.47 4.77 -5.81
CA ILE A 145 -10.37 5.69 -6.05
C ILE A 145 -9.25 5.47 -5.04
N HIS A 146 -8.04 5.86 -5.42
CA HIS A 146 -6.86 5.82 -4.56
C HIS A 146 -6.47 7.23 -4.14
N ALA A 147 -6.10 7.39 -2.88
CA ALA A 147 -5.57 8.64 -2.36
C ALA A 147 -4.12 8.49 -1.91
N THR A 148 -3.35 9.55 -2.04
CA THR A 148 -2.00 9.61 -1.48
C THR A 148 -2.02 9.94 0.01
N LYS A 149 -1.00 9.51 0.76
CA LYS A 149 -0.83 9.89 2.18
C LYS A 149 -0.96 11.40 2.45
N ARG A 150 -0.54 12.23 1.49
CA ARG A 150 -0.62 13.69 1.62
C ARG A 150 -2.04 14.20 1.39
N GLU A 151 -2.78 13.65 0.44
CA GLU A 151 -4.19 13.97 0.25
C GLU A 151 -4.98 13.69 1.53
N VAL A 152 -4.76 12.54 2.17
CA VAL A 152 -5.40 12.21 3.46
C VAL A 152 -4.99 13.19 4.57
N PHE A 153 -3.76 13.69 4.58
CA PHE A 153 -3.36 14.73 5.54
C PHE A 153 -4.05 16.08 5.26
N TYR A 154 -4.27 16.42 3.99
CA TYR A 154 -4.87 17.68 3.58
C TYR A 154 -6.40 17.72 3.72
N THR A 155 -7.07 16.59 3.95
CA THR A 155 -8.51 16.60 4.23
C THR A 155 -8.82 17.34 5.53
N ASP A 156 -8.00 17.18 6.57
CA ASP A 156 -8.18 17.85 7.87
C ASP A 156 -6.85 18.15 8.57
N VAL A 157 -6.14 19.15 8.05
CA VAL A 157 -4.84 19.60 8.60
C VAL A 157 -4.94 20.00 10.08
N ASN A 158 -6.07 20.60 10.50
CA ASN A 158 -6.27 21.03 11.88
C ASN A 158 -6.41 19.85 12.86
N LEU A 159 -7.01 18.74 12.42
CA LEU A 159 -7.21 17.56 13.26
C LEU A 159 -5.91 16.77 13.42
N PHE A 160 -5.18 16.59 12.32
CA PHE A 160 -3.92 15.85 12.32
C PHE A 160 -2.76 16.68 12.90
N GLY A 161 -2.66 17.96 12.55
CA GLY A 161 -1.58 18.85 12.96
C GLY A 161 -0.28 18.57 12.21
N GLU A 162 0.31 17.40 12.43
CA GLU A 162 1.54 16.95 11.79
C GLU A 162 1.31 15.73 10.89
N GLN A 163 2.07 15.61 9.79
CA GLN A 163 1.96 14.45 8.90
C GLN A 163 2.26 13.11 9.60
N LYS A 164 3.05 13.13 10.67
CA LYS A 164 3.36 11.92 11.45
C LYS A 164 2.11 11.34 12.14
N THR A 165 1.17 12.17 12.54
CA THR A 165 -0.05 11.72 13.24
C THR A 165 -1.07 11.14 12.26
N SER A 166 -1.18 11.69 11.05
CA SER A 166 -2.01 11.13 9.98
C SER A 166 -1.46 9.77 9.55
N ASP A 167 -0.14 9.68 9.31
CA ASP A 167 0.52 8.43 8.95
C ASP A 167 0.33 7.35 10.03
N LYS A 168 0.48 7.71 11.32
CA LYS A 168 0.21 6.80 12.44
C LYS A 168 -1.24 6.30 12.42
N SER A 169 -2.20 7.18 12.14
CA SER A 169 -3.64 6.83 12.13
C SER A 169 -4.00 5.93 10.94
N ILE A 170 -3.38 6.12 9.77
CA ILE A 170 -3.52 5.26 8.60
C ILE A 170 -2.98 3.85 8.87
N GLU A 171 -1.84 3.75 9.53
CA GLU A 171 -1.26 2.47 9.93
C GLU A 171 -2.14 1.77 10.99
N ASP A 172 -2.60 2.50 12.00
CA ASP A 172 -3.52 1.99 13.03
C ASP A 172 -4.81 1.45 12.39
N ALA A 173 -5.40 2.17 11.43
CA ALA A 173 -6.60 1.73 10.69
C ALA A 173 -6.37 0.43 9.91
N SER A 174 -5.23 0.31 9.22
CA SER A 174 -4.87 -0.90 8.47
C SER A 174 -4.71 -2.10 9.41
N THR A 175 -4.03 -1.92 10.55
CA THR A 175 -3.88 -2.99 11.55
C THR A 175 -5.17 -3.34 12.27
N MET A 176 -6.08 -2.38 12.45
CA MET A 176 -7.39 -2.63 13.06
C MET A 176 -8.27 -3.50 12.15
N LEU A 177 -8.16 -3.33 10.83
CA LEU A 177 -8.87 -4.13 9.81
C LEU A 177 -8.20 -5.49 9.53
N TYR A 178 -7.01 -5.74 10.12
CA TYR A 178 -6.15 -6.87 9.79
C TYR A 178 -5.84 -6.97 8.29
N THR A 179 -5.63 -5.81 7.67
CA THR A 179 -5.35 -5.68 6.23
C THR A 179 -3.96 -5.10 5.99
N THR A 180 -3.43 -5.36 4.81
CA THR A 180 -2.29 -4.59 4.33
C THR A 180 -2.73 -3.17 3.96
N ARG A 181 -1.78 -2.23 3.99
CA ARG A 181 -2.05 -0.83 3.66
C ARG A 181 -2.62 -0.65 2.24
N ASN A 182 -2.27 -1.53 1.31
CA ASN A 182 -2.72 -1.38 -0.07
C ASN A 182 -4.23 -1.67 -0.21
N SER A 183 -4.79 -2.54 0.65
CA SER A 183 -6.22 -2.84 0.66
C SER A 183 -7.09 -1.67 1.14
N THR A 184 -6.53 -0.64 1.81
CA THR A 184 -7.29 0.55 2.23
C THR A 184 -7.35 1.65 1.18
N HIS A 185 -6.81 1.40 -0.03
CA HIS A 185 -6.71 2.37 -1.13
C HIS A 185 -5.84 3.61 -0.84
N ILE A 186 -5.15 3.64 0.29
CA ILE A 186 -4.20 4.72 0.62
C ILE A 186 -2.78 4.32 0.19
N VAL A 187 -2.26 5.04 -0.80
CA VAL A 187 -0.97 4.76 -1.42
C VAL A 187 0.08 5.80 -1.05
N ALA A 188 1.34 5.37 -1.06
CA ALA A 188 2.45 6.31 -1.00
C ALA A 188 2.63 7.00 -2.36
N ALA A 189 3.14 8.22 -2.37
CA ALA A 189 3.49 8.89 -3.61
C ALA A 189 4.50 8.05 -4.41
N PRO A 190 4.26 7.79 -5.72
CA PRO A 190 5.15 6.98 -6.53
C PRO A 190 6.50 7.68 -6.68
N LYS A 191 7.58 6.98 -6.31
CA LYS A 191 8.97 7.45 -6.48
C LYS A 191 9.85 6.44 -7.23
N GLY A 192 9.27 5.32 -7.68
CA GLY A 192 10.02 4.25 -8.32
C GLY A 192 10.28 4.52 -9.80
N THR A 193 11.53 4.39 -10.23
CA THR A 193 11.92 4.34 -11.64
C THR A 193 12.27 2.91 -12.01
N CYS A 194 11.69 2.40 -13.09
CA CYS A 194 12.00 1.07 -13.61
C CYS A 194 12.63 1.20 -15.00
N VAL A 195 13.74 0.50 -15.26
CA VAL A 195 14.40 0.46 -16.58
C VAL A 195 14.60 -1.00 -17.00
N GLY A 196 14.13 -1.36 -18.18
CA GLY A 196 14.27 -2.72 -18.71
C GLY A 196 13.25 -3.04 -19.80
N ARG A 197 13.30 -4.28 -20.32
CA ARG A 197 12.29 -4.79 -21.26
C ARG A 197 11.03 -5.21 -20.48
N LEU A 198 10.21 -4.22 -20.11
CA LEU A 198 9.02 -4.43 -19.31
C LEU A 198 7.75 -4.27 -20.15
N ARG A 199 6.74 -5.11 -19.90
CA ARG A 199 5.39 -4.97 -20.46
C ARG A 199 4.44 -4.80 -19.29
N ILE A 200 3.99 -3.58 -19.08
CA ILE A 200 2.97 -3.25 -18.08
C ILE A 200 1.61 -3.43 -18.74
N ARG A 201 0.67 -4.06 -18.03
CA ARG A 201 -0.75 -3.99 -18.35
C ARG A 201 -1.42 -3.35 -17.15
N ASP A 202 -2.05 -2.20 -17.41
CA ASP A 202 -3.01 -1.66 -16.47
C ASP A 202 -4.36 -2.36 -16.70
N ARG A 203 -5.21 -2.40 -15.67
CA ARG A 203 -6.49 -3.12 -15.72
C ARG A 203 -7.57 -2.33 -16.45
#